data_AF-T0PFR2-F1
#
_entry.id   AF-T0PFR2-F1
#
_cell.length_a   1.000
_cell.length_b   1.000
_cell.length_c   1.000
_cell.angle_alpha   90.00
_cell.angle_beta   90.00
_cell.angle_gamma   90.00
#
_symmetry.space_group_name_H-M   'P 1'
#
loop_
_entity.id
_entity.type
_entity.pdbx_description
1 polymer ?
#
loop_
_entity_poly.entity_id
_entity_poly.type
_entity_poly.pdbx_seq_one_letter_code
_entity_poly.pdbx_strand_id
1 'polypeptide(L)'
;MLNVKFSHTQYQNFVESFLDKFFIQTHQQITLLNRRSLITKLWSTYLTGIVPLIQSTYSKSTQSAPPKDAVALLKSLIIMTYSNETSISAWVNTLQSESFYVILSGFIPVCYSSRKTGGIYADLHAYTGFALRQKGMQL
;
A
#
# COMPACT_ATOMS: atom_id res chain seq x y z
N MET A 1 -6.10 4.92 17.73
CA MET A 1 -6.76 6.04 17.03
C MET A 1 -6.15 6.20 15.64
N LEU A 2 -6.96 6.36 14.60
CA LEU A 2 -6.49 6.51 13.21
C LEU A 2 -5.87 7.90 13.04
N ASN A 3 -4.65 7.96 12.50
CA ASN A 3 -3.93 9.18 12.17
C ASN A 3 -3.24 9.01 10.80
N VAL A 4 -2.88 10.13 10.17
CA VAL A 4 -2.06 10.12 8.96
C VAL A 4 -0.68 9.57 9.33
N LYS A 5 -0.30 8.42 8.76
CA LYS A 5 1.00 7.80 9.06
C LYS A 5 2.16 8.46 8.32
N PHE A 6 1.96 8.83 7.06
CA PHE A 6 3.00 9.38 6.18
C PHE A 6 2.52 10.62 5.43
N SER A 7 3.41 11.58 5.23
CA SER A 7 3.17 12.75 4.38
C SER A 7 3.17 12.36 2.90
N HIS A 8 2.66 13.24 2.04
CA HIS A 8 2.69 12.99 0.59
C HIS A 8 4.10 12.86 0.06
N THR A 9 5.00 13.74 0.52
CA THR A 9 6.41 13.74 0.13
C THR A 9 7.10 12.45 0.58
N GLN A 10 6.80 11.95 1.78
CA GLN A 10 7.32 10.67 2.24
C GLN A 10 6.86 9.52 1.33
N TYR A 11 5.59 9.52 0.92
CA TYR A 11 5.07 8.56 -0.06
C TYR A 11 5.75 8.69 -1.43
N GLN A 12 5.94 9.90 -1.95
CA GLN A 12 6.61 10.13 -3.23
C GLN A 12 8.04 9.60 -3.22
N ASN A 13 8.81 9.96 -2.19
CA ASN A 13 10.19 9.48 -2.00
C ASN A 13 10.23 7.94 -1.87
N PHE A 14 9.25 7.35 -1.19
CA PHE A 14 9.11 5.90 -1.09
C PHE A 14 8.87 5.26 -2.46
N VAL A 15 7.89 5.76 -3.23
CA VAL A 15 7.57 5.23 -4.57
C VAL A 15 8.78 5.34 -5.49
N GLU A 16 9.44 6.50 -5.53
CA GLU A 16 10.64 6.72 -6.35
C GLU A 16 11.75 5.72 -6.01
N SER A 17 12.10 5.62 -4.72
CA SER A 17 13.17 4.73 -4.24
C SER A 17 12.87 3.26 -4.55
N PHE A 18 11.62 2.84 -4.40
CA PHE A 18 11.23 1.45 -4.64
C PHE A 18 11.05 1.14 -6.13
N LEU A 19 10.54 2.06 -6.94
CA LEU A 19 10.46 1.85 -8.39
C LEU A 19 11.86 1.78 -9.01
N ASP A 20 12.78 2.63 -8.58
CA ASP A 20 14.18 2.55 -9.01
C ASP A 20 14.77 1.17 -8.68
N LYS A 21 14.68 0.78 -7.42
CA LYS A 21 15.23 -0.49 -6.93
C LYS A 21 14.64 -1.73 -7.60
N PHE A 22 13.32 -1.77 -7.79
CA PHE A 22 12.62 -2.96 -8.27
C PHE A 22 12.51 -3.05 -9.78
N PHE A 23 12.57 -1.92 -10.52
CA PHE A 23 12.33 -1.91 -11.96
C PHE A 23 13.44 -1.25 -12.77
N ILE A 24 14.16 -0.25 -12.25
CA ILE A 24 15.25 0.41 -12.99
C ILE A 24 16.53 -0.41 -12.85
N GLN A 25 16.93 -0.71 -11.62
CA GLN A 25 18.15 -1.48 -11.32
C GLN A 25 18.07 -2.94 -11.82
N THR A 26 16.86 -3.46 -12.03
CA THR A 26 16.61 -4.81 -12.55
C THR A 26 16.36 -4.85 -14.06
N HIS A 27 16.52 -3.72 -14.77
CA HIS A 27 16.30 -3.56 -16.21
C HIS A 27 14.86 -3.82 -16.70
N GLN A 28 13.85 -3.62 -15.85
CA GLN A 28 12.43 -3.77 -16.16
C GLN A 28 11.71 -2.43 -16.45
N GLN A 29 12.43 -1.45 -17.00
CA GLN A 29 11.94 -0.08 -17.22
C GLN A 29 10.71 -0.01 -18.14
N ILE A 30 10.57 -0.97 -19.06
CA ILE A 30 9.40 -1.08 -19.96
C ILE A 30 8.09 -1.19 -19.16
N THR A 31 8.10 -1.88 -18.01
CA THR A 31 6.93 -2.00 -17.12
C THR A 31 6.48 -0.63 -16.60
N LEU A 32 7.43 0.25 -16.27
CA LEU A 32 7.13 1.62 -15.81
C LEU A 32 6.54 2.46 -16.94
N LEU A 33 7.10 2.36 -18.15
CA LEU A 33 6.61 3.11 -19.32
C LEU A 33 5.19 2.69 -19.70
N ASN A 34 4.92 1.38 -19.72
CA ASN A 34 3.60 0.84 -20.04
C ASN A 34 2.54 1.26 -19.01
N ARG A 35 2.93 1.43 -17.75
CA ARG A 35 2.02 1.78 -16.64
C ARG A 35 2.12 3.24 -16.18
N ARG A 36 2.78 4.11 -16.97
CA ARG A 36 3.05 5.52 -16.62
C ARG A 36 1.80 6.31 -16.21
N SER A 37 0.66 6.04 -16.87
CA SER A 37 -0.62 6.72 -16.59
C SER A 37 -1.10 6.45 -15.17
N LEU A 38 -0.92 5.22 -14.67
CA LEU A 38 -1.30 4.86 -13.31
C LEU A 38 -0.32 5.47 -12.29
N ILE A 39 0.98 5.49 -12.63
CA ILE A 39 2.02 6.11 -11.79
C ILE A 39 1.70 7.59 -11.60
N THR A 40 1.50 8.35 -12.69
CA THR A 40 1.25 9.80 -12.59
C THR A 40 -0.02 10.13 -11.83
N LYS A 41 -1.10 9.38 -12.08
CA LYS A 41 -2.36 9.54 -11.33
C LYS A 41 -2.13 9.39 -9.83
N LEU A 42 -1.52 8.29 -9.40
CA LEU A 42 -1.32 8.02 -7.97
C LEU A 42 -0.23 8.88 -7.34
N TRP A 43 0.78 9.28 -8.11
CA TRP A 43 1.83 10.18 -7.67
C TRP A 43 1.29 11.57 -7.31
N SER A 44 0.38 12.11 -8.12
CA SER A 44 -0.20 13.44 -7.93
C SER A 44 -1.40 13.45 -6.97
N THR A 45 -2.01 12.30 -6.69
CA THR A 45 -3.22 12.26 -5.85
C THR A 45 -2.86 12.38 -4.37
N TYR A 46 -3.22 13.51 -3.77
CA TYR A 46 -3.09 13.75 -2.35
C TYR A 46 -4.36 13.32 -1.60
N LEU A 47 -4.27 12.24 -0.81
CA LEU A 47 -5.44 11.59 -0.18
C LEU A 47 -5.46 11.69 1.36
N THR A 48 -4.55 12.44 1.98
CA THR A 48 -4.48 12.51 3.45
C THR A 48 -5.76 13.05 4.09
N GLY A 49 -6.53 13.87 3.37
CA GLY A 49 -7.83 14.39 3.81
C GLY A 49 -8.88 13.33 4.13
N ILE A 50 -8.72 12.07 3.69
CA ILE A 50 -9.65 11.00 4.04
C ILE A 50 -9.59 10.62 5.52
N VAL A 51 -8.40 10.73 6.14
CA VAL A 51 -8.18 10.28 7.51
C VAL A 51 -9.13 10.96 8.50
N PRO A 52 -9.23 12.30 8.57
CA PRO A 52 -10.17 12.95 9.49
C PRO A 52 -11.64 12.60 9.19
N LEU A 53 -12.00 12.35 7.93
CA LEU A 53 -13.38 12.02 7.54
C LEU A 53 -13.84 10.66 8.08
N ILE A 54 -12.93 9.67 8.09
CA ILE A 54 -13.25 8.31 8.56
C ILE A 54 -12.79 8.09 10.00
N GLN A 55 -12.10 9.04 10.63
CA GLN A 55 -11.52 8.86 11.96
C GLN A 55 -12.58 8.47 13.01
N SER A 56 -13.78 9.02 12.91
CA SER A 56 -14.90 8.75 13.82
C SER A 56 -15.44 7.32 13.72
N THR A 57 -15.23 6.63 12.60
CA THR A 57 -15.68 5.25 12.41
C THR A 57 -14.70 4.23 12.99
N TYR A 58 -13.49 4.65 13.35
CA TYR A 58 -12.49 3.78 13.97
C TYR A 58 -12.65 3.78 15.50
N SER A 59 -12.50 2.60 16.10
CA SER A 59 -12.51 2.46 17.56
C SER A 59 -11.42 3.31 18.20
N LYS A 60 -11.77 3.97 19.29
CA LYS A 60 -10.82 4.71 20.13
C LYS A 60 -10.00 3.78 21.02
N SER A 61 -10.42 2.52 21.18
CA SER A 61 -9.71 1.52 21.99
C SER A 61 -8.36 1.16 21.36
N THR A 62 -7.33 1.06 22.20
CA THR A 62 -5.98 0.60 21.84
C THR A 62 -5.79 -0.90 22.04
N GLN A 63 -6.83 -1.62 22.48
CA GLN A 63 -6.77 -3.07 22.72
C GLN A 63 -6.85 -3.91 21.43
N SER A 64 -7.10 -3.29 20.28
CA SER A 64 -7.17 -3.96 18.98
C SER A 64 -5.90 -3.71 18.15
N ALA A 65 -5.68 -4.54 17.13
CA ALA A 65 -4.59 -4.36 16.18
C ALA A 65 -4.56 -2.91 15.65
N PRO A 66 -3.38 -2.27 15.57
CA PRO A 66 -3.27 -0.88 15.15
C PRO A 66 -3.88 -0.70 13.74
N PRO A 67 -4.58 0.41 13.49
CA PRO A 67 -5.17 0.65 12.19
C PRO A 67 -4.08 0.69 11.12
N LYS A 68 -4.34 0.03 10.00
CA LYS A 68 -3.55 0.15 8.78
C LYS A 68 -3.60 1.58 8.27
N ASP A 69 -2.62 1.96 7.46
CA ASP A 69 -2.62 3.25 6.79
C ASP A 69 -3.82 3.36 5.85
N ALA A 70 -4.80 4.19 6.24
CA ALA A 70 -6.00 4.43 5.46
C ALA A 70 -5.70 5.06 4.10
N VAL A 71 -4.64 5.89 4.00
CA VAL A 71 -4.24 6.52 2.75
C VAL A 71 -3.71 5.47 1.79
N ALA A 72 -2.85 4.56 2.27
CA ALA A 72 -2.32 3.46 1.47
C ALA A 72 -3.42 2.47 1.03
N LEU A 73 -4.36 2.15 1.93
CA LEU A 73 -5.53 1.32 1.60
C LEU A 73 -6.41 1.95 0.52
N LEU A 74 -6.68 3.27 0.60
CA LEU A 74 -7.47 3.96 -0.40
C LEU A 74 -6.77 3.98 -1.77
N LYS A 75 -5.46 4.22 -1.80
CA LYS A 75 -4.66 4.09 -3.04
C LYS A 75 -4.78 2.68 -3.62
N SER A 76 -4.66 1.66 -2.78
CA SER A 76 -4.82 0.27 -3.20
C SER A 76 -6.18 -0.01 -3.83
N LEU A 77 -7.27 0.52 -3.24
CA LEU A 77 -8.62 0.40 -3.77
C LEU A 77 -8.80 1.12 -5.12
N ILE A 78 -8.17 2.30 -5.28
CA ILE A 78 -8.16 3.02 -6.56
C ILE A 78 -7.44 2.19 -7.64
N ILE A 79 -6.28 1.59 -7.31
CA ILE A 79 -5.55 0.72 -8.25
C ILE A 79 -6.36 -0.53 -8.59
N MET A 80 -7.02 -1.15 -7.62
CA MET A 80 -7.91 -2.30 -7.81
C MET A 80 -8.97 -1.98 -8.87
N THR A 81 -9.62 -0.82 -8.73
CA THR A 81 -10.62 -0.31 -9.68
C THR A 81 -10.01 -0.11 -11.07
N TYR A 82 -8.82 0.51 -11.17
CA TYR A 82 -8.13 0.67 -12.46
C TYR A 82 -7.67 -0.64 -13.10
N SER A 83 -7.56 -1.72 -12.30
CA SER A 83 -7.17 -3.04 -12.76
C SER A 83 -8.38 -3.93 -13.10
N ASN A 84 -9.61 -3.40 -13.01
CA ASN A 84 -10.87 -4.14 -13.17
C ASN A 84 -11.01 -5.36 -12.24
N GLU A 85 -10.30 -5.37 -11.11
CA GLU A 85 -10.48 -6.39 -10.07
C GLU A 85 -11.66 -5.99 -9.17
N THR A 86 -12.56 -6.92 -8.91
CA THR A 86 -13.79 -6.69 -8.11
C THR A 86 -13.80 -7.50 -6.83
N SER A 87 -12.95 -8.54 -6.74
CA SER A 87 -12.80 -9.37 -5.57
C SER A 87 -11.63 -8.90 -4.70
N ILE A 88 -11.93 -8.53 -3.46
CA ILE A 88 -10.90 -8.12 -2.48
C ILE A 88 -9.90 -9.26 -2.22
N SER A 89 -10.36 -10.52 -2.18
CA SER A 89 -9.47 -11.67 -1.96
C SER A 89 -8.54 -11.90 -3.15
N ALA A 90 -9.05 -11.77 -4.38
CA ALA A 90 -8.23 -11.84 -5.57
C ALA A 90 -7.23 -10.68 -5.61
N TRP A 91 -7.66 -9.46 -5.28
CA TRP A 91 -6.79 -8.29 -5.20
C TRP A 91 -5.65 -8.46 -4.18
N VAL A 92 -5.96 -9.03 -3.01
CA VAL A 92 -4.95 -9.38 -2.00
C VAL A 92 -3.92 -10.38 -2.54
N ASN A 93 -4.33 -11.33 -3.39
CA ASN A 93 -3.41 -12.26 -4.04
C ASN A 93 -2.58 -11.56 -5.13
N THR A 94 -3.20 -10.72 -5.96
CA THR A 94 -2.51 -9.91 -6.97
C THR A 94 -1.44 -9.05 -6.33
N LEU A 95 -1.74 -8.40 -5.23
CA LEU A 95 -0.75 -7.60 -4.53
C LEU A 95 0.36 -8.44 -3.87
N GLN A 96 0.14 -9.71 -3.56
CA GLN A 96 1.24 -10.57 -3.08
C GLN A 96 2.21 -10.93 -4.21
N SER A 97 1.73 -11.03 -5.45
CA SER A 97 2.55 -11.39 -6.62
C SER A 97 3.14 -10.18 -7.35
N GLU A 98 2.48 -9.03 -7.31
CA GLU A 98 2.80 -7.87 -8.16
C GLU A 98 3.35 -6.68 -7.36
N SER A 99 4.68 -6.66 -7.18
CA SER A 99 5.38 -5.59 -6.44
C SER A 99 5.05 -4.18 -6.94
N PHE A 100 4.74 -4.01 -8.23
CA PHE A 100 4.37 -2.72 -8.81
C PHE A 100 3.16 -2.09 -8.11
N TYR A 101 2.07 -2.86 -7.93
CA TYR A 101 0.85 -2.37 -7.29
C TYR A 101 1.03 -2.16 -5.79
N VAL A 102 1.88 -2.96 -5.15
CA VAL A 102 2.22 -2.82 -3.73
C VAL A 102 2.94 -1.50 -3.48
N ILE A 103 3.94 -1.19 -4.30
CA ILE A 103 4.74 0.04 -4.21
C ILE A 103 3.84 1.25 -4.44
N LEU A 104 3.03 1.26 -5.51
CA LEU A 104 2.12 2.39 -5.77
C LEU A 104 1.04 2.56 -4.68
N SER A 105 0.65 1.48 -4.00
CA SER A 105 -0.27 1.58 -2.87
C SER A 105 0.39 2.22 -1.65
N GLY A 106 1.72 2.26 -1.54
CA GLY A 106 2.43 2.70 -0.33
C GLY A 106 2.71 1.57 0.66
N PHE A 107 2.74 0.32 0.19
CA PHE A 107 3.05 -0.87 0.99
C PHE A 107 4.45 -1.41 0.65
N ILE A 108 5.05 -2.13 1.58
CA ILE A 108 6.34 -2.80 1.37
C ILE A 108 6.12 -4.15 0.65
N PRO A 109 6.79 -4.41 -0.50
CA PRO A 109 6.77 -5.71 -1.18
C PRO A 109 7.19 -6.86 -0.28
N VAL A 110 6.55 -8.03 -0.41
CA VAL A 110 6.80 -9.21 0.45
C VAL A 110 8.24 -9.70 0.38
N CYS A 111 8.86 -9.62 -0.79
CA CYS A 111 10.26 -9.99 -1.00
C CYS A 111 11.26 -9.01 -0.34
N TYR A 112 10.80 -7.85 0.13
CA TYR A 112 11.62 -6.89 0.86
C TYR A 112 11.63 -7.24 2.36
N SER A 113 12.57 -8.11 2.75
CA SER A 113 12.66 -8.67 4.11
C SER A 113 12.64 -7.61 5.22
N SER A 114 11.87 -7.88 6.28
CA SER A 114 11.62 -7.01 7.44
C SER A 114 12.88 -6.56 8.20
N ARG A 115 14.05 -7.18 7.97
CA ARG A 115 15.33 -6.81 8.60
C ARG A 115 15.89 -5.44 8.18
N LYS A 116 15.37 -4.82 7.10
CA LYS A 116 15.82 -3.51 6.57
C LYS A 116 14.72 -2.42 6.62
N THR A 117 13.75 -2.53 7.52
CA THR A 117 12.58 -1.62 7.57
C THR A 117 12.82 -0.33 8.38
N GLY A 118 13.94 -0.20 9.08
CA GLY A 118 14.32 1.04 9.74
C GLY A 118 14.45 2.19 8.74
N GLY A 119 13.65 3.25 8.92
CA GLY A 119 13.69 4.46 8.09
C GLY A 119 12.82 4.42 6.83
N ILE A 120 11.99 3.41 6.62
CA ILE A 120 11.07 3.33 5.46
C ILE A 120 9.69 3.86 5.85
N TYR A 121 9.22 4.88 5.12
CA TYR A 121 7.91 5.49 5.32
C TYR A 121 6.81 4.78 4.51
N ALA A 122 6.56 3.50 4.82
CA ALA A 122 5.51 2.69 4.20
C ALA A 122 4.92 1.68 5.20
N ASP A 123 3.67 1.27 5.00
CA ASP A 123 3.01 0.33 5.90
C ASP A 123 3.46 -1.12 5.63
N LEU A 124 3.65 -1.88 6.71
CA LEU A 124 4.14 -3.24 6.66
C LEU A 124 2.99 -4.20 6.36
N HIS A 125 3.05 -4.83 5.18
CA HIS A 125 2.14 -5.89 4.71
C HIS A 125 0.64 -5.57 4.79
N ALA A 126 0.04 -5.17 3.65
CA ALA A 126 -1.41 -5.00 3.55
C ALA A 126 -2.23 -6.30 3.79
N TYR A 127 -1.59 -7.48 3.78
CA TYR A 127 -2.27 -8.79 3.75
C TYR A 127 -2.28 -9.54 5.09
N THR A 128 -1.52 -9.11 6.10
CA THR A 128 -1.37 -9.83 7.38
C THR A 128 -2.71 -10.04 8.10
N GLY A 129 -3.56 -9.03 8.16
CA GLY A 129 -4.89 -9.16 8.77
C GLY A 129 -5.92 -9.97 7.96
N PHE A 130 -5.81 -10.02 6.63
CA PHE A 130 -6.75 -10.77 5.78
C PHE A 130 -6.38 -12.25 5.68
N ALA A 131 -5.08 -12.56 5.60
CA ALA A 131 -4.57 -13.92 5.55
C ALA A 131 -4.83 -14.69 6.86
N LEU A 132 -4.74 -14.02 8.02
CA LEU A 132 -5.05 -14.63 9.32
C LEU A 132 -6.54 -14.93 9.47
N ARG A 133 -7.42 -14.04 8.96
CA ARG A 133 -8.88 -14.23 8.99
C ARG A 133 -9.36 -15.33 8.05
N GLN A 134 -8.70 -15.50 6.89
CA GLN A 134 -8.95 -16.61 5.95
C GLN A 134 -8.47 -17.98 6.49
N LYS A 135 -7.50 -17.99 7.41
CA LYS A 135 -6.98 -19.21 8.06
C LYS A 135 -7.73 -19.64 9.32
N GLY A 136 -8.83 -18.96 9.69
CA GLY A 136 -9.64 -19.35 10.86
C GLY A 136 -8.94 -19.20 12.21
N MET A 137 -7.81 -18.49 12.29
CA MET A 137 -7.13 -18.21 13.56
C MET A 137 -7.63 -16.89 14.14
N GLN A 138 -8.24 -16.96 15.33
CA GLN A 138 -8.63 -15.78 16.10
C GLN A 138 -7.39 -15.12 16.74
N LEU A 139 -7.46 -13.79 16.90
CA LEU A 139 -6.45 -12.95 17.54
C LEU A 139 -6.34 -13.22 19.05
#